data_AF-I6S3Z1-F1
#
_entry.id   AF-I6S3Z1-F1
#
_cell.length_a   1.000
_cell.length_b   1.000
_cell.length_c   1.000
_cell.angle_alpha   90.00
_cell.angle_beta   90.00
_cell.angle_gamma   90.00
#
_symmetry.space_group_name_H-M   'P 1'
#
loop_
_entity.id
_entity.type
_entity.pdbx_description
1 polymer ?
#
loop_
_entity_poly.entity_id
_entity_poly.type
_entity_poly.pdbx_seq_one_letter_code
_entity_poly.pdbx_strand_id
1 'polypeptide(L)'
;MNKVLGFGAVVIMVAAMGYIFVSEQHMKSDVQAENQTTEQVTKQTTKSSKETKVKDSTKKSEDLPKVQSTDWDLVLVGPDHKIEKEINEDTQLASLPNGYLIDKRIESHYEDFAKAAQSAGFPLVMVSAYRSVAAQQQVFTQNVQEVMSSQHVSEEEATAITKQTITVPGHSEHHTGLAVDVVDENWYNNYPSQLLEASYGDQPGAKWIAENAPKYGFIIRYPKDRQDITKITYEPWHLRYVGEESAAYISKHDITLEEYLEQLQKK
;
A
#
# COMPACT_ATOMS: atom_id res chain seq x y z
N MET A 1 -32.48 9.81 -23.48
CA MET A 1 -32.02 8.45 -23.17
C MET A 1 -31.06 8.58 -22.00
N ASN A 2 -31.51 8.18 -20.81
CA ASN A 2 -30.78 8.35 -19.56
C ASN A 2 -29.59 7.38 -19.56
N LYS A 3 -28.38 7.93 -19.48
CA LYS A 3 -27.17 7.13 -19.23
C LYS A 3 -27.22 6.69 -17.77
N VAL A 4 -27.37 5.38 -17.55
CA VAL A 4 -27.12 4.77 -16.25
C VAL A 4 -25.61 4.84 -16.04
N LEU A 5 -25.15 5.73 -15.14
CA LEU A 5 -23.79 5.70 -14.63
C LEU A 5 -23.57 4.33 -14.00
N GLY A 6 -22.64 3.56 -14.56
CA GLY A 6 -22.19 2.31 -13.96
C GLY A 6 -21.53 2.63 -12.63
N PHE A 7 -22.18 2.26 -11.53
CA PHE A 7 -21.51 2.13 -10.25
C PHE A 7 -20.39 1.09 -10.44
N GLY A 8 -19.15 1.56 -10.52
CA GLY A 8 -17.98 0.68 -10.42
C GLY A 8 -18.14 -0.18 -9.18
N ALA A 9 -17.86 -1.47 -9.32
CA ALA A 9 -17.99 -2.44 -8.23
C ALA A 9 -17.16 -1.96 -7.04
N VAL A 10 -17.82 -1.37 -6.04
CA VAL A 10 -17.24 -1.13 -4.72
C VAL A 10 -17.11 -2.52 -4.11
N VAL A 11 -15.95 -3.16 -4.28
CA VAL A 11 -15.57 -4.30 -3.46
C VAL A 11 -15.44 -3.74 -2.05
N ILE A 12 -16.49 -3.88 -1.27
CA ILE A 12 -16.45 -3.62 0.17
C ILE A 12 -15.51 -4.69 0.73
N MET A 13 -14.23 -4.33 0.89
CA MET A 13 -13.31 -5.12 1.70
C MET A 13 -13.79 -5.05 3.14
N VAL A 14 -14.66 -6.00 3.51
CA VAL A 14 -14.91 -6.33 4.90
C VAL A 14 -13.65 -7.02 5.40
N ALA A 15 -12.70 -6.25 5.91
CA ALA A 15 -11.55 -6.80 6.61
C ALA A 15 -12.09 -7.51 7.85
N ALA A 16 -12.14 -8.85 7.81
CA ALA A 16 -12.53 -9.72 8.92
C ALA A 16 -11.47 -9.76 10.03
N MET A 17 -10.86 -8.62 10.38
CA MET A 17 -9.82 -8.52 11.42
C MET A 17 -10.38 -8.23 12.82
N GLY A 18 -11.71 -8.05 12.95
CA GLY A 18 -12.37 -7.83 14.24
C GLY A 18 -12.43 -9.05 15.18
N TYR A 19 -12.01 -10.25 14.73
CA TYR A 19 -12.10 -11.46 15.56
C TYR A 19 -10.85 -11.75 16.40
N ILE A 20 -9.70 -11.12 16.11
CA ILE A 20 -8.42 -11.50 16.74
C ILE A 20 -8.26 -10.87 18.13
N PHE A 21 -8.76 -9.65 18.38
CA PHE A 21 -8.53 -8.95 19.65
C PHE A 21 -9.44 -9.39 20.80
N VAL A 22 -10.60 -10.00 20.53
CA VAL A 22 -11.55 -10.44 21.58
C VAL A 22 -11.09 -11.75 22.25
N SER A 23 -10.21 -12.53 21.61
CA SER A 23 -9.74 -13.80 22.18
C SER A 23 -8.61 -13.66 23.21
N GLU A 24 -7.84 -12.57 23.19
CA GLU A 24 -6.71 -12.36 24.12
C GLU A 24 -7.12 -11.92 25.52
N GLN A 25 -8.33 -11.35 25.70
CA GLN A 25 -8.80 -10.94 27.03
C GLN A 25 -9.37 -12.10 27.88
N HIS A 26 -9.60 -13.28 27.29
CA HIS A 26 -10.21 -14.43 27.98
C HIS A 26 -9.25 -15.55 28.41
N MET A 27 -7.92 -15.37 28.28
CA MET A 27 -6.90 -16.37 28.64
C MET A 27 -5.90 -15.87 29.69
N LYS A 28 -6.33 -15.03 30.63
CA LYS A 28 -5.56 -14.66 31.83
C LYS A 28 -6.40 -14.76 33.11
N SER A 29 -6.80 -15.98 33.43
CA SER A 29 -7.10 -16.37 34.81
C SER A 29 -6.87 -17.86 34.91
N ASP A 30 -5.64 -18.23 35.27
CA ASP A 30 -5.32 -19.32 36.21
C ASP A 30 -3.84 -19.65 36.07
N VAL A 31 -3.10 -19.32 37.13
CA VAL A 31 -2.03 -20.10 37.78
C VAL A 31 -1.22 -19.12 38.63
N GLN A 32 -1.54 -19.10 39.92
CA GLN A 32 -0.68 -18.57 40.97
C GLN A 32 -0.63 -19.61 42.09
N ALA A 33 0.53 -20.25 42.27
CA ALA A 33 1.03 -20.84 43.52
C ALA A 33 2.34 -21.59 43.19
N GLU A 34 3.48 -21.00 43.58
CA GLU A 34 4.51 -21.61 44.44
C GLU A 34 5.71 -22.09 43.60
N ASN A 35 6.99 -21.92 43.97
CA ASN A 35 7.61 -21.43 45.19
C ASN A 35 9.02 -20.88 44.88
N GLN A 36 9.55 -20.14 45.85
CA GLN A 36 10.93 -19.63 46.03
C GLN A 36 11.96 -20.79 45.89
N THR A 37 13.27 -20.65 45.67
CA THR A 37 14.35 -19.72 46.10
C THR A 37 15.59 -20.20 45.28
N THR A 38 16.58 -19.40 44.89
CA THR A 38 17.88 -19.28 45.60
C THR A 38 18.85 -18.40 44.78
N GLU A 39 19.28 -17.32 45.43
CA GLU A 39 20.57 -16.63 45.47
C GLU A 39 21.66 -16.83 44.38
N GLN A 40 21.98 -15.67 43.77
CA GLN A 40 23.28 -14.97 43.68
C GLN A 40 24.61 -15.65 43.26
N VAL A 41 25.46 -14.78 42.66
CA VAL A 41 26.94 -14.79 42.55
C VAL A 41 27.46 -15.39 41.23
N THR A 42 28.36 -14.80 40.41
CA THR A 42 29.05 -13.50 40.27
C THR A 42 29.78 -13.50 38.91
N LYS A 43 29.92 -12.30 38.31
CA LYS A 43 30.92 -11.79 37.32
C LYS A 43 31.84 -12.78 36.57
N GLN A 44 31.88 -12.67 35.23
CA GLN A 44 32.96 -12.07 34.43
C GLN A 44 32.59 -12.14 32.94
N THR A 45 32.30 -11.01 32.28
CA THR A 45 33.22 -10.33 31.35
C THR A 45 33.62 -11.14 30.12
N THR A 46 33.04 -10.81 28.96
CA THR A 46 33.80 -10.50 27.74
C THR A 46 32.97 -9.66 26.77
N LYS A 47 33.59 -8.56 26.36
CA LYS A 47 33.21 -7.70 25.24
C LYS A 47 33.07 -8.52 23.95
N SER A 48 32.02 -8.25 23.19
CA SER A 48 32.12 -8.17 21.73
C SER A 48 30.97 -7.32 21.19
N SER A 49 31.17 -6.00 21.26
CA SER A 49 30.44 -5.02 20.46
C SER A 49 30.71 -5.32 18.98
N LYS A 50 29.71 -5.88 18.28
CA LYS A 50 29.68 -5.82 16.82
C LYS A 50 29.17 -4.44 16.44
N GLU A 51 30.10 -3.65 15.91
CA GLU A 51 29.84 -2.39 15.23
C GLU A 51 28.82 -2.60 14.11
N THR A 52 27.60 -2.11 14.32
CA THR A 52 26.69 -1.82 13.20
C THR A 52 27.28 -0.60 12.50
N LYS A 53 27.87 -0.85 11.34
CA LYS A 53 28.38 0.17 10.43
C LYS A 53 27.19 1.05 10.01
N VAL A 54 27.03 2.19 10.67
CA VAL A 54 26.23 3.31 10.16
C VAL A 54 26.87 3.68 8.82
N LYS A 55 26.19 3.32 7.73
CA LYS A 55 26.56 3.80 6.40
C LYS A 55 26.19 5.28 6.35
N ASP A 56 27.21 6.09 6.56
CA ASP A 56 27.36 7.47 6.15
C ASP A 56 26.63 7.74 4.81
N SER A 57 25.56 8.52 4.88
CA SER A 57 24.65 8.88 3.79
C SER A 57 25.08 10.16 3.07
N THR A 58 26.38 10.37 2.86
CA THR A 58 26.92 11.59 2.22
C THR A 58 27.41 11.40 0.78
N LYS A 59 26.94 10.38 0.06
CA LYS A 59 27.16 10.24 -1.40
C LYS A 59 25.85 10.09 -2.17
N LYS A 60 25.42 11.16 -2.86
CA LYS A 60 24.91 11.19 -4.26
C LYS A 60 23.88 12.32 -4.48
N SER A 61 24.36 13.53 -4.73
CA SER A 61 23.60 14.51 -5.52
C SER A 61 23.74 14.24 -7.02
N GLU A 62 24.83 13.60 -7.46
CA GLU A 62 25.17 13.43 -8.89
C GLU A 62 24.39 12.32 -9.65
N ASP A 63 23.60 11.47 -8.98
CA ASP A 63 22.89 10.33 -9.63
C ASP A 63 21.35 10.42 -9.53
N LEU A 64 20.81 11.53 -9.02
CA LEU A 64 19.35 11.72 -8.97
C LEU A 64 18.79 12.00 -10.37
N PRO A 65 17.61 11.44 -10.72
CA PRO A 65 16.93 11.76 -11.97
C PRO A 65 16.71 13.27 -12.16
N LYS A 66 16.56 13.69 -13.43
CA LYS A 66 16.33 15.09 -13.79
C LYS A 66 14.85 15.47 -13.69
N VAL A 67 14.24 15.12 -12.57
CA VAL A 67 12.84 15.38 -12.21
C VAL A 67 12.78 16.35 -11.03
N GLN A 68 11.62 16.95 -10.81
CA GLN A 68 11.34 17.84 -9.68
C GLN A 68 10.39 17.15 -8.72
N SER A 69 10.54 17.36 -7.40
CA SER A 69 9.63 16.79 -6.40
C SER A 69 8.17 17.24 -6.54
N THR A 70 7.91 18.26 -7.35
CA THR A 70 6.57 18.80 -7.66
C THR A 70 6.00 18.26 -8.98
N ASP A 71 6.69 17.34 -9.64
CA ASP A 71 6.17 16.71 -10.86
C ASP A 71 4.89 15.93 -10.55
N TRP A 72 3.98 15.92 -11.53
CA TRP A 72 2.60 15.46 -11.34
C TRP A 72 2.48 13.99 -10.94
N ASP A 73 3.45 13.16 -11.34
CA ASP A 73 3.57 11.74 -11.05
C ASP A 73 4.27 11.47 -9.71
N LEU A 74 4.80 12.51 -9.07
CA LEU A 74 5.52 12.47 -7.79
C LEU A 74 4.70 13.04 -6.62
N VAL A 75 3.41 13.31 -6.81
CA VAL A 75 2.50 13.71 -5.73
C VAL A 75 2.50 12.68 -4.59
N LEU A 76 2.70 13.13 -3.35
CA LEU A 76 2.66 12.25 -2.18
C LEU A 76 1.27 12.28 -1.55
N VAL A 77 0.62 11.12 -1.51
CA VAL A 77 -0.67 10.91 -0.84
C VAL A 77 -0.54 9.68 0.06
N GLY A 78 -1.08 9.75 1.26
CA GLY A 78 -1.01 8.68 2.25
C GLY A 78 -1.54 9.10 3.62
N PRO A 79 -1.30 8.30 4.67
CA PRO A 79 -1.83 8.56 6.02
C PRO A 79 -1.48 9.96 6.55
N ASP A 80 -0.25 10.43 6.32
CA ASP A 80 0.21 11.75 6.76
C ASP A 80 0.02 12.86 5.70
N HIS A 81 -0.42 12.51 4.49
CA HIS A 81 -0.48 13.41 3.34
C HIS A 81 -1.85 13.33 2.63
N LYS A 82 -2.74 14.26 2.95
CA LYS A 82 -4.04 14.38 2.28
C LYS A 82 -3.84 14.92 0.86
N ILE A 83 -4.56 14.34 -0.11
CA ILE A 83 -4.60 14.86 -1.47
C ILE A 83 -5.12 16.31 -1.50
N GLU A 84 -4.35 17.20 -2.14
CA GLU A 84 -4.75 18.60 -2.30
C GLU A 84 -5.79 18.77 -3.41
N LYS A 85 -5.61 18.05 -4.51
CA LYS A 85 -6.46 18.09 -5.69
C LYS A 85 -6.66 16.70 -6.26
N GLU A 86 -7.90 16.25 -6.23
CA GLU A 86 -8.32 15.02 -6.88
C GLU A 86 -8.22 15.14 -8.42
N ILE A 87 -7.92 14.02 -9.07
CA ILE A 87 -7.90 13.93 -10.54
C ILE A 87 -9.32 14.19 -11.09
N ASN A 88 -9.42 14.97 -12.17
CA ASN A 88 -10.72 15.25 -12.77
C ASN A 88 -11.17 14.05 -13.63
N GLU A 89 -12.20 13.35 -13.18
CA GLU A 89 -12.74 12.14 -13.81
C GLU A 89 -13.14 12.34 -15.28
N ASP A 90 -13.77 13.47 -15.61
CA ASP A 90 -14.26 13.75 -16.98
C ASP A 90 -13.15 14.04 -18.00
N THR A 91 -11.99 14.52 -17.55
CA THR A 91 -10.96 15.07 -18.44
C THR A 91 -9.60 14.40 -18.33
N GLN A 92 -9.34 13.69 -17.24
CA GLN A 92 -8.00 13.15 -16.93
C GLN A 92 -7.98 11.63 -16.78
N LEU A 93 -9.12 10.95 -16.66
CA LEU A 93 -9.14 9.49 -16.58
C LEU A 93 -9.36 8.85 -17.96
N ALA A 94 -8.76 7.68 -18.14
CA ALA A 94 -9.03 6.76 -19.25
C ALA A 94 -9.69 5.49 -18.71
N SER A 95 -10.61 4.92 -19.49
CA SER A 95 -11.25 3.64 -19.17
C SER A 95 -10.51 2.51 -19.86
N LEU A 96 -9.97 1.61 -19.06
CA LEU A 96 -9.38 0.37 -19.54
C LEU A 96 -10.47 -0.61 -20.05
N PRO A 97 -10.13 -1.61 -20.88
CA PRO A 97 -11.08 -2.60 -21.38
C PRO A 97 -11.81 -3.41 -20.29
N ASN A 98 -11.22 -3.50 -19.10
CA ASN A 98 -11.80 -4.17 -17.92
C ASN A 98 -12.74 -3.25 -17.10
N GLY A 99 -12.97 -2.02 -17.56
CA GLY A 99 -13.87 -1.05 -16.94
C GLY A 99 -13.26 -0.22 -15.81
N TYR A 100 -12.02 -0.49 -15.40
CA TYR A 100 -11.33 0.34 -14.43
C TYR A 100 -10.87 1.66 -15.04
N LEU A 101 -10.85 2.70 -14.22
CA LEU A 101 -10.35 4.02 -14.57
C LEU A 101 -8.95 4.22 -14.01
N ILE A 102 -8.06 4.82 -14.80
CA ILE A 102 -6.70 5.24 -14.41
C ILE A 102 -6.43 6.63 -14.98
N ASP A 103 -5.40 7.33 -14.49
CA ASP A 103 -4.93 8.55 -15.13
C ASP A 103 -4.53 8.23 -16.58
N LYS A 104 -5.13 8.93 -17.55
CA LYS A 104 -4.86 8.69 -18.98
C LYS A 104 -3.38 8.82 -19.35
N ARG A 105 -2.60 9.56 -18.55
CA ARG A 105 -1.15 9.74 -18.75
C ARG A 105 -0.35 8.47 -18.47
N ILE A 106 -0.90 7.51 -17.72
CA ILE A 106 -0.22 6.23 -17.40
C ILE A 106 -0.75 5.07 -18.23
N GLU A 107 -1.77 5.30 -19.08
CA GLU A 107 -2.46 4.24 -19.84
C GLU A 107 -1.49 3.41 -20.69
N SER A 108 -0.69 4.05 -21.54
CA SER A 108 0.29 3.34 -22.38
C SER A 108 1.33 2.57 -21.56
N HIS A 109 1.77 3.14 -20.43
CA HIS A 109 2.73 2.49 -19.54
C HIS A 109 2.14 1.24 -18.88
N TYR A 110 0.88 1.31 -18.44
CA TYR A 110 0.18 0.16 -17.89
C TYR A 110 -0.07 -0.91 -18.96
N GLU A 111 -0.47 -0.53 -20.17
CA GLU A 111 -0.68 -1.48 -21.27
C GLU A 111 0.60 -2.23 -21.64
N ASP A 112 1.72 -1.52 -21.74
CA ASP A 112 3.00 -2.15 -22.07
C ASP A 112 3.51 -3.05 -20.94
N PHE A 113 3.26 -2.66 -19.69
CA PHE A 113 3.51 -3.52 -18.54
C PHE A 113 2.65 -4.80 -18.58
N ALA A 114 1.35 -4.68 -18.84
CA ALA A 114 0.43 -5.80 -18.93
C ALA A 114 0.80 -6.76 -20.07
N LYS A 115 1.22 -6.23 -21.24
CA LYS A 115 1.71 -7.05 -22.38
C LYS A 115 2.99 -7.81 -22.01
N ALA A 116 3.90 -7.19 -21.27
CA ALA A 116 5.13 -7.82 -20.83
C ALA A 116 4.85 -8.93 -19.81
N ALA A 117 3.95 -8.68 -18.86
CA ALA A 117 3.52 -9.65 -17.87
C ALA A 117 2.85 -10.87 -18.53
N GLN A 118 1.95 -10.62 -19.48
CA GLN A 118 1.34 -11.65 -20.33
C GLN A 118 2.39 -12.50 -21.05
N SER A 119 3.41 -11.86 -21.65
CA SER A 119 4.49 -12.53 -22.38
C SER A 119 5.39 -13.36 -21.47
N ALA A 120 5.53 -12.95 -20.20
CA ALA A 120 6.28 -13.68 -19.18
C ALA A 120 5.49 -14.83 -18.51
N GLY A 121 4.21 -15.01 -18.87
CA GLY A 121 3.36 -16.03 -18.26
C GLY A 121 2.70 -15.60 -16.93
N PHE A 122 2.66 -14.29 -16.65
CA PHE A 122 1.99 -13.71 -15.48
C PHE A 122 0.95 -12.67 -15.93
N PRO A 123 -0.15 -13.06 -16.61
CA PRO A 123 -1.19 -12.12 -17.02
C PRO A 123 -1.70 -11.32 -15.81
N LEU A 124 -1.76 -10.00 -15.93
CA LEU A 124 -2.21 -9.14 -14.83
C LEU A 124 -3.73 -9.15 -14.74
N VAL A 125 -4.24 -9.24 -13.52
CA VAL A 125 -5.64 -9.01 -13.16
C VAL A 125 -5.71 -7.80 -12.23
N MET A 126 -6.44 -6.79 -12.67
CA MET A 126 -6.67 -5.57 -11.88
C MET A 126 -7.80 -5.81 -10.87
N VAL A 127 -7.50 -5.55 -9.60
CA VAL A 127 -8.43 -5.71 -8.47
C VAL A 127 -9.05 -4.37 -8.08
N SER A 128 -8.28 -3.28 -8.21
CA SER A 128 -8.72 -1.92 -7.88
C SER A 128 -7.86 -0.90 -8.63
N ALA A 129 -8.42 0.30 -8.86
CA ALA A 129 -7.76 1.40 -9.57
C ALA A 129 -8.30 2.73 -9.04
N TYR A 130 -8.58 3.72 -9.89
CA TYR A 130 -9.15 4.99 -9.42
C TYR A 130 -10.42 4.78 -8.59
N ARG A 131 -10.48 5.49 -7.47
CA ARG A 131 -11.64 5.62 -6.60
C ARG A 131 -11.74 7.06 -6.15
N SER A 132 -12.90 7.67 -6.35
CA SER A 132 -13.07 9.07 -5.97
C SER A 132 -13.07 9.26 -4.45
N VAL A 133 -12.72 10.47 -3.98
CA VAL A 133 -12.80 10.86 -2.57
C VAL A 133 -14.23 10.75 -2.07
N ALA A 134 -15.20 11.11 -2.91
CA ALA A 134 -16.63 10.98 -2.59
C ALA A 134 -17.06 9.52 -2.41
N ALA A 135 -16.62 8.61 -3.30
CA ALA A 135 -16.89 7.18 -3.15
C ALA A 135 -16.23 6.62 -1.89
N GLN A 136 -14.98 7.03 -1.59
CA GLN A 136 -14.31 6.63 -0.36
C GLN A 136 -15.02 7.13 0.90
N GLN A 137 -15.57 8.34 0.86
CA GLN A 137 -16.37 8.88 1.96
C GLN A 137 -17.62 8.03 2.22
N GLN A 138 -18.29 7.57 1.18
CA GLN A 138 -19.44 6.67 1.33
C GLN A 138 -19.04 5.36 1.99
N VAL A 139 -17.96 4.72 1.52
CA VAL A 139 -17.44 3.48 2.12
C VAL A 139 -17.05 3.70 3.58
N PHE A 140 -16.34 4.79 3.87
CA PHE A 140 -15.90 5.10 5.22
C PHE A 140 -17.08 5.30 6.17
N THR A 141 -18.06 6.13 5.78
CA THR A 141 -19.26 6.40 6.58
C THR A 141 -20.08 5.14 6.82
N GLN A 142 -20.26 4.29 5.81
CA GLN A 142 -20.97 3.02 5.96
C GLN A 142 -20.27 2.09 6.96
N ASN A 143 -18.94 1.99 6.90
CA ASN A 143 -18.18 1.17 7.85
C ASN A 143 -18.24 1.72 9.29
N VAL A 144 -18.21 3.04 9.48
CA VAL A 144 -18.40 3.64 10.80
C VAL A 144 -19.78 3.27 11.36
N GLN A 145 -20.83 3.40 10.54
CA GLN A 145 -22.20 3.04 10.94
C GLN A 145 -22.34 1.56 11.29
N GLU A 146 -21.71 0.68 10.51
CA GLU A 146 -21.70 -0.76 10.77
C GLU A 146 -20.97 -1.09 12.08
N VAL A 147 -19.82 -0.47 12.35
CA VAL A 147 -19.07 -0.66 13.61
C VAL A 147 -19.87 -0.14 14.81
N MET A 148 -20.47 1.04 14.70
CA MET A 148 -21.36 1.57 15.76
C MET A 148 -22.48 0.59 16.08
N SER A 149 -23.13 0.04 15.04
CA SER A 149 -24.30 -0.83 15.18
C SER A 149 -23.93 -2.23 15.70
N SER A 150 -22.85 -2.82 15.18
CA SER A 150 -22.42 -4.17 15.54
C SER A 150 -21.74 -4.23 16.90
N GLN A 151 -20.92 -3.23 17.24
CA GLN A 151 -20.12 -3.21 18.47
C GLN A 151 -20.74 -2.35 19.58
N HIS A 152 -21.83 -1.63 19.29
CA HIS A 152 -22.54 -0.78 20.26
C HIS A 152 -21.65 0.30 20.90
N VAL A 153 -20.75 0.87 20.10
CA VAL A 153 -19.79 1.90 20.51
C VAL A 153 -20.19 3.30 20.02
N SER A 154 -19.55 4.33 20.58
CA SER A 154 -19.75 5.71 20.12
C SER A 154 -19.24 5.92 18.69
N GLU A 155 -19.70 7.00 18.02
CA GLU A 155 -19.19 7.36 16.69
C GLU A 155 -17.69 7.63 16.69
N GLU A 156 -17.15 8.22 17.75
CA GLU A 156 -15.71 8.49 17.90
C GLU A 156 -14.91 7.19 17.95
N GLU A 157 -15.36 6.23 18.77
CA GLU A 157 -14.73 4.92 18.90
C GLU A 157 -14.88 4.09 17.61
N ALA A 158 -16.06 4.09 16.99
CA ALA A 158 -16.28 3.45 15.71
C ALA A 158 -15.39 4.05 14.61
N THR A 159 -15.24 5.37 14.58
CA THR A 159 -14.33 6.05 13.66
C THR A 159 -12.88 5.62 13.89
N ALA A 160 -12.45 5.52 15.15
CA ALA A 160 -11.09 5.06 15.48
C ALA A 160 -10.86 3.60 15.06
N ILE A 161 -11.85 2.72 15.25
CA ILE A 161 -11.81 1.32 14.80
C ILE A 161 -11.79 1.24 13.26
N THR A 162 -12.67 1.97 12.57
CA THR A 162 -12.75 1.97 11.10
C THR A 162 -11.43 2.44 10.47
N LYS A 163 -10.74 3.43 11.06
CA LYS A 163 -9.43 3.90 10.57
C LYS A 163 -8.32 2.84 10.62
N GLN A 164 -8.50 1.74 11.36
CA GLN A 164 -7.51 0.66 11.41
C GLN A 164 -7.48 -0.16 10.12
N THR A 165 -8.57 -0.16 9.34
CA THR A 165 -8.70 -1.01 8.14
C THR A 165 -9.20 -0.26 6.91
N ILE A 166 -9.86 0.89 7.07
CA ILE A 166 -10.42 1.69 5.98
C ILE A 166 -9.69 3.02 5.90
N THR A 167 -9.07 3.29 4.74
CA THR A 167 -8.36 4.54 4.48
C THR A 167 -9.30 5.74 4.63
N VAL A 168 -8.83 6.79 5.31
CA VAL A 168 -9.58 8.04 5.46
C VAL A 168 -9.76 8.69 4.07
N PRO A 169 -10.96 9.22 3.75
CA PRO A 169 -11.20 9.91 2.48
C PRO A 169 -10.19 11.05 2.23
N GLY A 170 -9.55 11.03 1.06
CA GLY A 170 -8.49 11.96 0.70
C GLY A 170 -7.07 11.49 1.06
N HIS A 171 -6.89 10.36 1.74
CA HIS A 171 -5.57 9.82 2.13
C HIS A 171 -5.19 8.56 1.32
N SER A 172 -5.94 8.21 0.29
CA SER A 172 -5.68 7.06 -0.58
C SER A 172 -5.03 7.48 -1.89
N GLU A 173 -3.94 6.83 -2.29
CA GLU A 173 -3.30 7.08 -3.59
C GLU A 173 -4.23 6.80 -4.78
N HIS A 174 -5.23 5.92 -4.64
CA HIS A 174 -6.25 5.69 -5.68
C HIS A 174 -6.99 6.96 -6.11
N HIS A 175 -7.05 8.00 -5.26
CA HIS A 175 -7.63 9.30 -5.63
C HIS A 175 -6.83 10.06 -6.69
N THR A 176 -5.57 9.68 -6.89
CA THR A 176 -4.69 10.31 -7.90
C THR A 176 -4.89 9.72 -9.30
N GLY A 177 -5.50 8.54 -9.40
CA GLY A 177 -5.51 7.74 -10.64
C GLY A 177 -4.16 7.11 -11.00
N LEU A 178 -3.13 7.25 -10.15
CA LEU A 178 -1.77 6.74 -10.34
C LEU A 178 -1.48 5.43 -9.61
N ALA A 179 -2.43 4.96 -8.79
CA ALA A 179 -2.33 3.71 -8.06
C ALA A 179 -3.26 2.65 -8.64
N VAL A 180 -2.74 1.43 -8.77
CA VAL A 180 -3.49 0.25 -9.19
C VAL A 180 -3.15 -0.92 -8.29
N ASP A 181 -4.15 -1.70 -7.92
CA ASP A 181 -3.97 -2.99 -7.25
C ASP A 181 -4.03 -4.08 -8.30
N VAL A 182 -2.92 -4.79 -8.48
CA VAL A 182 -2.82 -5.87 -9.47
C VAL A 182 -2.26 -7.13 -8.85
N VAL A 183 -2.81 -8.26 -9.29
CA VAL A 183 -2.29 -9.59 -9.02
C VAL A 183 -2.13 -10.34 -10.33
N ASP A 184 -1.36 -11.43 -10.34
CA ASP A 184 -1.33 -12.31 -11.51
C ASP A 184 -2.57 -13.23 -11.55
N GLU A 185 -2.94 -13.67 -12.74
CA GLU A 185 -4.12 -14.51 -12.98
C GLU A 185 -4.12 -15.83 -12.18
N ASN A 186 -2.95 -16.42 -11.93
CA ASN A 186 -2.87 -17.65 -11.14
C ASN A 186 -3.25 -17.38 -9.68
N TRP A 187 -2.74 -16.30 -9.07
CA TRP A 187 -3.18 -15.89 -7.73
C TRP A 187 -4.67 -15.58 -7.69
N TYR A 188 -5.15 -14.79 -8.66
CA TYR A 188 -6.54 -14.37 -8.74
C TYR A 188 -7.51 -15.57 -8.75
N ASN A 189 -7.19 -16.59 -9.55
CA ASN A 189 -8.05 -17.75 -9.71
C ASN A 189 -7.99 -18.74 -8.53
N ASN A 190 -6.85 -18.86 -7.86
CA ASN A 190 -6.65 -19.87 -6.80
C ASN A 190 -6.93 -19.33 -5.38
N TYR A 191 -6.86 -18.01 -5.18
CA TYR A 191 -7.01 -17.38 -3.87
C TYR A 191 -8.02 -16.20 -3.89
N PRO A 192 -9.25 -16.40 -4.37
CA PRO A 192 -10.21 -15.31 -4.58
C PRO A 192 -10.65 -14.60 -3.29
N SER A 193 -10.50 -15.25 -2.12
CA SER A 193 -10.78 -14.65 -0.81
C SER A 193 -9.57 -13.97 -0.15
N GLN A 194 -8.41 -13.98 -0.80
CA GLN A 194 -7.13 -13.51 -0.27
C GLN A 194 -6.37 -12.66 -1.31
N LEU A 195 -7.09 -12.03 -2.25
CA LEU A 195 -6.46 -11.31 -3.37
C LEU A 195 -5.44 -10.27 -2.90
N LEU A 196 -5.76 -9.54 -1.84
CA LEU A 196 -4.98 -8.43 -1.31
C LEU A 196 -4.37 -8.81 0.04
N GLU A 197 -3.54 -9.86 0.02
CA GLU A 197 -2.85 -10.40 1.20
C GLU A 197 -1.34 -10.44 1.03
N ALA A 198 -0.59 -10.17 2.10
CA ALA A 198 0.87 -10.02 2.07
C ALA A 198 1.59 -11.28 1.54
N SER A 199 0.97 -12.46 1.72
CA SER A 199 1.46 -13.75 1.23
C SER A 199 1.52 -13.84 -0.31
N TYR A 200 0.80 -12.98 -1.03
CA TYR A 200 0.91 -12.86 -2.48
C TYR A 200 2.35 -12.55 -2.90
N GLY A 201 3.08 -11.75 -2.12
CA GLY A 201 4.46 -11.34 -2.42
C GLY A 201 5.47 -12.49 -2.53
N ASP A 202 5.13 -13.67 -2.01
CA ASP A 202 5.99 -14.85 -2.10
C ASP A 202 5.73 -15.66 -3.39
N GLN A 203 4.69 -15.34 -4.15
CA GLN A 203 4.33 -16.01 -5.40
C GLN A 203 5.25 -15.62 -6.57
N PRO A 204 5.44 -16.52 -7.55
CA PRO A 204 6.24 -16.23 -8.73
C PRO A 204 5.79 -14.98 -9.51
N GLY A 205 4.48 -14.77 -9.68
CA GLY A 205 3.95 -13.62 -10.40
C GLY A 205 4.17 -12.30 -9.67
N ALA A 206 3.94 -12.26 -8.35
CA ALA A 206 4.26 -11.09 -7.53
C ALA A 206 5.75 -10.71 -7.59
N LYS A 207 6.64 -11.69 -7.52
CA LYS A 207 8.10 -11.46 -7.64
C LYS A 207 8.46 -10.91 -9.01
N TRP A 208 7.90 -11.47 -10.08
CA TRP A 208 8.12 -10.96 -11.43
C TRP A 208 7.59 -9.52 -11.58
N ILE A 209 6.41 -9.23 -11.05
CA ILE A 209 5.83 -7.87 -11.03
C ILE A 209 6.76 -6.91 -10.30
N ALA A 210 7.21 -7.23 -9.09
CA ALA A 210 8.10 -6.37 -8.31
C ALA A 210 9.44 -6.08 -9.02
N GLU A 211 9.99 -7.06 -9.73
CA GLU A 211 11.23 -6.91 -10.49
C GLU A 211 11.07 -6.12 -11.80
N ASN A 212 9.88 -6.13 -12.42
CA ASN A 212 9.67 -5.60 -13.77
C ASN A 212 8.82 -4.33 -13.84
N ALA A 213 7.93 -4.10 -12.88
CA ALA A 213 7.12 -2.88 -12.76
C ALA A 213 7.94 -1.58 -12.90
N PRO A 214 9.18 -1.47 -12.35
CA PRO A 214 9.96 -0.24 -12.45
C PRO A 214 10.33 0.16 -13.88
N LYS A 215 10.42 -0.82 -14.80
CA LYS A 215 10.71 -0.56 -16.22
C LYS A 215 9.57 0.18 -16.93
N TYR A 216 8.38 0.18 -16.34
CA TYR A 216 7.17 0.81 -16.85
C TYR A 216 6.73 1.98 -15.97
N GLY A 217 7.60 2.45 -15.07
CA GLY A 217 7.31 3.60 -14.20
C GLY A 217 6.52 3.27 -12.95
N PHE A 218 6.27 2.00 -12.63
CA PHE A 218 5.56 1.58 -11.43
C PHE A 218 6.51 1.07 -10.34
N ILE A 219 6.21 1.38 -9.08
CA ILE A 219 6.91 0.84 -7.91
C ILE A 219 5.96 -0.02 -7.06
N ILE A 220 6.50 -1.00 -6.34
CA ILE A 220 5.80 -1.56 -5.17
C ILE A 220 5.77 -0.45 -4.12
N ARG A 221 4.59 0.15 -3.90
CA ARG A 221 4.50 1.39 -3.11
C ARG A 221 4.78 1.19 -1.62
N TYR A 222 4.34 0.04 -1.10
CA TYR A 222 4.45 -0.32 0.30
C TYR A 222 5.30 -1.59 0.42
N PRO A 223 6.63 -1.48 0.40
CA PRO A 223 7.55 -2.61 0.49
C PRO A 223 7.63 -3.20 1.92
N LYS A 224 8.17 -4.42 2.04
CA LYS A 224 8.41 -5.07 3.35
C LYS A 224 9.34 -4.21 4.21
N ASP A 225 9.09 -4.23 5.51
CA ASP A 225 9.93 -3.59 6.54
C ASP A 225 10.09 -2.06 6.42
N ARG A 226 9.16 -1.38 5.75
CA ARG A 226 9.15 0.10 5.60
C ARG A 226 7.89 0.77 6.17
N GLN A 227 7.05 0.05 6.92
CA GLN A 227 5.81 0.62 7.47
C GLN A 227 6.04 1.71 8.52
N ASP A 228 7.24 1.80 9.09
CA ASP A 228 7.66 2.89 9.96
C ASP A 228 7.74 4.23 9.21
N ILE A 229 8.00 4.18 7.89
CA ILE A 229 8.03 5.34 6.99
C ILE A 229 6.66 5.54 6.33
N THR A 230 6.15 4.53 5.61
CA THR A 230 4.94 4.65 4.79
C THR A 230 3.63 4.67 5.61
N LYS A 231 3.69 4.22 6.87
CA LYS A 231 2.54 3.98 7.76
C LYS A 231 1.55 2.93 7.24
N ILE A 232 1.93 2.19 6.21
CA ILE A 232 1.13 1.15 5.58
C ILE A 232 1.96 -0.14 5.54
N THR A 233 1.35 -1.25 5.92
CA THR A 233 1.98 -2.58 5.92
C THR A 233 2.38 -3.01 4.50
N TYR A 234 3.12 -4.11 4.39
CA TYR A 234 3.53 -4.63 3.08
C TYR A 234 2.32 -4.97 2.19
N GLU A 235 2.26 -4.37 1.00
CA GLU A 235 1.20 -4.59 -0.01
C GLU A 235 1.84 -4.92 -1.37
N PRO A 236 2.15 -6.20 -1.65
CA PRO A 236 2.77 -6.62 -2.92
C PRO A 236 1.95 -6.37 -4.18
N TRP A 237 0.65 -6.08 -4.04
CA TRP A 237 -0.28 -5.81 -5.13
C TRP A 237 -0.37 -4.32 -5.50
N HIS A 238 -0.05 -3.42 -4.57
CA HIS A 238 -0.29 -1.98 -4.73
C HIS A 238 0.87 -1.35 -5.50
N LEU A 239 0.61 -1.01 -6.76
CA LEU A 239 1.54 -0.35 -7.65
C LEU A 239 1.25 1.13 -7.74
N ARG A 240 2.30 1.94 -7.64
CA ARG A 240 2.24 3.40 -7.80
C ARG A 240 3.06 3.84 -9.00
N TYR A 241 2.45 4.54 -9.95
CA TYR A 241 3.18 5.19 -11.05
C TYR A 241 3.91 6.44 -10.56
N VAL A 242 5.20 6.54 -10.89
CA VAL A 242 6.11 7.65 -10.55
C VAL A 242 7.01 8.08 -11.71
N GLY A 243 6.78 7.54 -12.91
CA GLY A 243 7.64 7.71 -14.08
C GLY A 243 8.83 6.74 -14.10
N GLU A 244 9.28 6.36 -15.30
CA GLU A 244 10.31 5.31 -15.49
C GLU A 244 11.65 5.64 -14.82
N GLU A 245 12.14 6.87 -14.94
CA GLU A 245 13.43 7.27 -14.33
C GLU A 245 13.37 7.20 -12.79
N SER A 246 12.29 7.72 -12.20
CA SER A 246 12.09 7.70 -10.75
C SER A 246 11.87 6.27 -10.25
N ALA A 247 11.04 5.48 -10.92
CA ALA A 247 10.76 4.10 -10.51
C ALA A 247 12.03 3.24 -10.54
N ALA A 248 12.85 3.40 -11.59
CA ALA A 248 14.15 2.74 -11.69
C ALA A 248 15.10 3.17 -10.57
N TYR A 249 15.15 4.47 -10.24
CA TYR A 249 15.97 4.97 -9.13
C TYR A 249 15.51 4.40 -7.78
N ILE A 250 14.23 4.57 -7.45
CA ILE A 250 13.62 4.10 -6.20
C ILE A 250 13.91 2.61 -6.00
N SER A 251 13.67 1.81 -7.03
CA SER A 251 13.85 0.35 -6.97
C SER A 251 15.31 -0.07 -6.86
N LYS A 252 16.22 0.58 -7.61
CA LYS A 252 17.66 0.32 -7.54
C LYS A 252 18.25 0.65 -6.17
N HIS A 253 17.70 1.65 -5.51
CA HIS A 253 18.19 2.16 -4.23
C HIS A 253 17.49 1.56 -3.02
N ASP A 254 16.42 0.77 -3.21
CA ASP A 254 15.60 0.19 -2.15
C ASP A 254 15.14 1.25 -1.16
N ILE A 255 14.47 2.29 -1.67
CA ILE A 255 13.93 3.41 -0.88
C ILE A 255 12.43 3.56 -1.14
N THR A 256 11.72 4.26 -0.26
CA THR A 256 10.30 4.59 -0.48
C THR A 256 10.14 5.89 -1.29
N LEU A 257 8.90 6.18 -1.72
CA LEU A 257 8.59 7.45 -2.38
C LEU A 257 8.86 8.65 -1.45
N GLU A 258 8.57 8.52 -0.15
CA GLU A 258 8.86 9.53 0.86
C GLU A 258 10.36 9.86 0.92
N GLU A 259 11.21 8.83 1.07
CA GLU A 259 12.67 8.99 1.11
C GLU A 259 13.22 9.58 -0.21
N TYR A 260 12.64 9.19 -1.35
CA TYR A 260 13.02 9.72 -2.65
C TYR A 260 12.69 11.21 -2.80
N LEU A 261 11.49 11.62 -2.40
CA LEU A 261 11.07 13.02 -2.45
C LEU A 261 11.93 13.89 -1.53
N GLU A 262 12.30 13.40 -0.34
CA GLU A 262 13.25 14.10 0.53
C GLU A 262 14.61 14.32 -0.13
N GLN A 263 15.10 13.35 -0.91
CA GLN A 263 16.36 13.48 -1.64
C GLN A 263 16.26 14.51 -2.77
N LEU A 264 15.14 14.53 -3.51
CA LEU A 264 14.88 15.51 -4.56
C LEU A 264 14.78 16.94 -4.01
N GLN A 265 14.21 17.13 -2.82
CA GLN A 265 14.11 18.45 -2.18
C GLN A 265 15.45 18.98 -1.64
N LYS A 266 16.41 18.10 -1.38
CA LYS A 266 17.76 18.45 -0.91
C LYS A 266 18.73 18.75 -2.08
N LYS A 267 18.29 18.59 -3.32
CA LYS A 267 19.04 18.86 -4.56
C LYS A 267 19.12 20.36 -4.83
#